data_AF-A0A068QNJ8-F1
#
_entry.id   AF-A0A068QNJ8-F1
#
_cell.length_a   1.000
_cell.length_b   1.000
_cell.length_c   1.000
_cell.angle_alpha   90.00
_cell.angle_beta   90.00
_cell.angle_gamma   90.00
#
_symmetry.space_group_name_H-M   'P 1'
#
loop_
_entity.id
_entity.type
_entity.pdbx_description
1 polymer ?
#
loop_
_entity_poly.entity_id
_entity_poly.type
_entity_poly.pdbx_seq_one_letter_code
_entity_poly.pdbx_strand_id
1 'polypeptide(L)'
;MNNLSKSRLLRWWESMFLSPDELKEKDIRPAPRVYKAQLKRCQEINAVIFTEGFRALWFSLPEEKIKEPEEITNENKKIHKEAEERTLKLWAMIAMTLVYVKTNTDANLATAAGTRADNDKSIVSPQRFAQLQAARTPDELIMRLRRILQQLNGQVSVLSLVKDIEQWMREHHQTRPHRANKRLPVQWAMDYYKAAK
;
A
#
# COMPACT_ATOMS: atom_id res chain seq x y z
N MET A 1 -0.40 6.34 -9.83
CA MET A 1 0.71 5.55 -10.41
C MET A 1 0.41 5.10 -11.84
N ASN A 2 1.41 5.11 -12.74
CA ASN A 2 1.29 4.62 -14.13
C ASN A 2 1.31 3.07 -14.21
N ASN A 3 1.04 2.49 -15.39
CA ASN A 3 0.95 1.03 -15.54
C ASN A 3 2.30 0.32 -15.39
N LEU A 4 3.40 0.97 -15.79
CA LEU A 4 4.75 0.42 -15.66
C LEU A 4 5.13 0.25 -14.19
N SER A 5 4.91 1.27 -13.36
CA SER A 5 5.15 1.21 -11.92
C SER A 5 4.29 0.15 -11.22
N LYS A 6 3.03 -0.05 -11.64
CA LYS A 6 2.19 -1.16 -11.14
C LYS A 6 2.80 -2.52 -11.46
N SER A 7 3.28 -2.72 -12.69
CA SER A 7 3.91 -3.97 -13.12
C SER A 7 5.20 -4.25 -12.35
N ARG A 8 6.07 -3.24 -12.17
CA ARG A 8 7.31 -3.34 -11.39
C ARG A 8 7.03 -3.67 -9.92
N LEU A 9 6.06 -3.00 -9.31
CA LEU A 9 5.62 -3.26 -7.95
C LEU A 9 5.07 -4.68 -7.78
N LEU A 10 4.24 -5.14 -8.74
CA LEU A 10 3.68 -6.48 -8.69
C LEU A 10 4.78 -7.53 -8.80
N ARG A 11 5.71 -7.40 -9.77
CA ARG A 11 6.86 -8.30 -9.89
C ARG A 11 7.74 -8.30 -8.63
N TRP A 12 7.97 -7.14 -8.03
CA TRP A 12 8.69 -7.03 -6.76
C TRP A 12 7.98 -7.78 -5.64
N TRP A 13 6.66 -7.63 -5.50
CA TRP A 13 5.88 -8.37 -4.52
C TRP A 13 5.91 -9.88 -4.82
N GLU A 14 5.65 -10.28 -6.07
CA GLU A 14 5.67 -11.68 -6.51
C GLU A 14 6.99 -12.36 -6.16
N SER A 15 8.12 -11.70 -6.39
CA SER A 15 9.46 -12.21 -6.07
C SER A 15 9.67 -12.61 -4.61
N MET A 16 8.86 -12.09 -3.68
CA MET A 16 8.94 -12.38 -2.24
C MET A 16 7.89 -13.38 -1.74
N PHE A 17 6.86 -13.68 -2.52
CA PHE A 17 5.68 -14.41 -2.04
C PHE A 17 5.28 -15.62 -2.89
N LEU A 18 5.55 -15.60 -4.19
CA LEU A 18 5.26 -16.75 -5.05
C LEU A 18 6.23 -17.90 -4.78
N SER A 19 5.77 -19.12 -5.05
CA SER A 19 6.59 -20.32 -4.98
C SER A 19 7.67 -20.35 -6.08
N PRO A 20 8.75 -21.13 -5.91
CA PRO A 20 9.80 -21.24 -6.93
C PRO A 20 9.29 -21.64 -8.32
N ASP A 21 8.25 -22.48 -8.39
CA ASP A 21 7.67 -22.95 -9.65
C ASP A 21 6.90 -21.83 -10.37
N GLU A 22 6.05 -21.10 -9.64
CA GLU A 22 5.33 -19.93 -10.17
C GLU A 22 6.30 -18.80 -10.59
N LEU A 23 7.40 -18.62 -9.85
CA LEU A 23 8.44 -17.65 -10.19
C LEU A 23 9.18 -18.03 -11.48
N LYS A 24 9.44 -19.32 -11.69
CA LYS A 24 10.07 -19.83 -12.90
C LYS A 24 9.18 -19.65 -14.13
N GLU A 25 7.87 -19.89 -13.99
CA GLU A 25 6.89 -19.65 -15.06
C GLU A 25 6.85 -18.18 -15.50
N LYS A 26 6.99 -17.26 -14.54
CA LYS A 26 6.95 -15.81 -14.79
C LYS A 26 8.30 -15.18 -15.14
N ASP A 27 9.37 -15.98 -15.19
CA ASP A 27 10.75 -15.53 -15.35
C ASP A 27 11.13 -14.43 -14.32
N ILE A 28 10.81 -14.69 -13.05
CA ILE A 28 11.11 -13.80 -11.92
C ILE A 28 12.14 -14.47 -11.01
N ARG A 29 13.22 -13.75 -10.70
CA ARG A 29 14.20 -14.21 -9.71
C ARG A 29 13.65 -14.06 -8.29
N PRO A 30 13.78 -15.07 -7.42
CA PRO A 30 13.32 -14.97 -6.04
C PRO A 30 14.11 -13.88 -5.30
N ALA A 31 13.39 -13.06 -4.54
CA ALA A 31 14.01 -12.05 -3.69
C ALA A 31 14.71 -12.68 -2.48
N PRO A 32 15.80 -12.07 -1.98
CA PRO A 32 16.42 -12.46 -0.72
C PRO A 32 15.41 -12.45 0.42
N ARG A 33 15.44 -13.50 1.28
CA ARG A 33 14.56 -13.61 2.46
C ARG A 33 14.67 -12.40 3.40
N VAL A 34 15.83 -11.74 3.40
CA VAL A 34 16.11 -10.56 4.23
C VAL A 34 15.20 -9.37 3.88
N TYR A 35 14.77 -9.23 2.62
CA TYR A 35 13.96 -8.08 2.16
C TYR A 35 12.66 -7.98 2.97
N LYS A 36 11.88 -9.07 2.98
CA LYS A 36 10.63 -9.15 3.74
C LYS A 36 10.86 -9.03 5.25
N ALA A 37 11.93 -9.63 5.76
CA ALA A 37 12.24 -9.61 7.19
C ALA A 37 12.56 -8.19 7.68
N GLN A 38 13.38 -7.44 6.96
CA GLN A 38 13.72 -6.04 7.27
C GLN A 38 12.47 -5.16 7.25
N LEU A 39 11.70 -5.21 6.16
CA LEU A 39 10.48 -4.41 5.98
C LEU A 39 9.44 -4.68 7.08
N LYS A 40 9.28 -5.93 7.53
CA LYS A 40 8.36 -6.27 8.62
C LYS A 40 8.80 -5.77 10.00
N ARG A 41 10.11 -5.59 10.19
CA ARG A 41 10.70 -5.14 11.47
C ARG A 41 10.70 -3.63 11.62
N CYS A 42 10.64 -2.88 10.51
CA CYS A 42 10.45 -1.44 10.54
C CYS A 42 9.17 -1.08 11.33
N GLN A 43 9.28 -0.11 12.23
CA GLN A 43 8.16 0.44 13.01
C GLN A 43 7.69 1.78 12.47
N GLU A 44 8.59 2.52 11.83
CA GLU A 44 8.34 3.84 11.26
C GLU A 44 8.52 3.81 9.74
N ILE A 45 7.76 4.65 9.03
CA ILE A 45 7.83 4.76 7.57
C ILE A 45 9.23 5.21 7.13
N ASN A 46 9.88 6.11 7.87
CA ASN A 46 11.21 6.63 7.52
C ASN A 46 12.33 5.58 7.65
N ALA A 47 12.14 4.49 8.40
CA ALA A 47 13.15 3.44 8.47
C ALA A 47 13.16 2.57 7.20
N VAL A 48 12.03 2.53 6.47
CA VAL A 48 11.82 1.66 5.30
C VAL A 48 12.78 2.01 4.17
N ILE A 49 13.07 3.30 3.96
CA ILE A 49 13.92 3.76 2.85
C ILE A 49 15.35 3.24 2.90
N PHE A 50 15.80 2.83 4.10
CA PHE A 50 17.15 2.29 4.31
C PHE A 50 17.21 0.76 4.16
N THR A 51 16.08 0.09 3.96
CA THR A 51 16.04 -1.37 3.76
C THR A 51 16.41 -1.76 2.33
N GLU A 52 17.06 -2.91 2.16
CA GLU A 52 17.43 -3.42 0.84
C GLU A 52 16.18 -3.77 0.03
N GLY A 53 15.16 -4.31 0.69
CA GLY A 53 13.89 -4.65 0.06
C GLY A 53 13.18 -3.44 -0.55
N PHE A 54 13.19 -2.29 0.14
CA PHE A 54 12.65 -1.05 -0.42
C PHE A 54 13.53 -0.51 -1.55
N ARG A 55 14.86 -0.47 -1.38
CA ARG A 55 15.78 0.04 -2.41
C ARG A 55 15.64 -0.75 -3.72
N ALA A 56 15.52 -2.07 -3.63
CA ALA A 56 15.26 -2.94 -4.79
C ALA A 56 13.97 -2.56 -5.52
N LEU A 57 12.88 -2.26 -4.80
CA LEU A 57 11.66 -1.71 -5.39
C LEU A 57 11.94 -0.35 -6.03
N TRP A 58 12.48 0.60 -5.26
CA TRP A 58 12.67 1.99 -5.67
C TRP A 58 13.50 2.13 -6.95
N PHE A 59 14.57 1.35 -7.09
CA PHE A 59 15.42 1.34 -8.28
C PHE A 59 14.80 0.60 -9.47
N SER A 60 13.79 -0.24 -9.27
CA SER A 60 13.05 -0.89 -10.36
C SER A 60 11.99 0.00 -11.01
N LEU A 61 11.61 1.10 -10.35
CA LEU A 61 10.60 2.04 -10.82
C LEU A 61 11.16 2.92 -11.96
N PRO A 62 10.33 3.30 -12.96
CA PRO A 62 10.75 4.19 -14.02
C PRO A 62 11.23 5.55 -13.50
N GLU A 63 12.14 6.18 -14.23
CA GLU A 63 12.74 7.48 -13.88
C GLU A 63 11.70 8.60 -13.79
N GLU A 64 10.59 8.49 -14.53
CA GLU A 64 9.44 9.41 -14.51
C GLU A 64 8.71 9.52 -13.16
N LYS A 65 9.15 8.80 -12.11
CA LYS A 65 8.55 8.84 -10.78
C LYS A 65 8.64 10.23 -10.14
N ILE A 66 9.63 11.04 -10.50
CA ILE A 66 9.81 12.43 -10.06
C ILE A 66 10.30 13.21 -11.29
N LYS A 67 9.55 14.23 -11.74
CA LYS A 67 10.00 15.10 -12.82
C LYS A 67 10.92 16.17 -12.26
N GLU A 68 12.14 16.27 -12.79
CA GLU A 68 13.03 17.38 -12.48
C GLU A 68 12.41 18.72 -12.93
N PRO A 69 12.66 19.81 -12.20
CA PRO A 69 12.15 21.12 -12.59
C PRO A 69 12.87 21.59 -13.87
N GLU A 70 12.11 22.07 -14.85
CA GLU A 70 12.64 22.64 -16.10
C GLU A 70 13.52 23.88 -15.84
N GLU A 71 13.23 24.62 -14.76
CA GLU A 71 14.00 25.79 -14.33
C GLU A 71 14.42 25.71 -12.86
N ILE A 72 15.71 25.96 -12.62
CA ILE A 72 16.35 25.84 -11.32
C ILE A 72 16.20 27.16 -10.54
N THR A 73 15.01 27.41 -9.99
CA THR A 73 14.75 28.50 -9.02
C THR A 73 14.71 27.95 -7.59
N ASN A 74 14.92 28.81 -6.57
CA ASN A 74 14.85 28.38 -5.16
C ASN A 74 13.47 27.85 -4.77
N GLU A 75 12.41 28.44 -5.33
CA GLU A 75 11.02 28.00 -5.12
C GLU A 75 10.75 26.65 -5.79
N ASN A 76 11.17 26.48 -7.05
CA ASN A 76 11.02 25.21 -7.77
C ASN A 76 11.81 24.07 -7.12
N LYS A 77 13.03 24.35 -6.59
CA LYS A 77 13.81 23.37 -5.82
C LYS A 77 13.07 22.92 -4.56
N LYS A 78 12.44 23.84 -3.83
CA LYS A 78 11.67 23.50 -2.61
C LYS A 78 10.46 22.63 -2.96
N ILE A 79 9.69 23.02 -3.97
CA ILE A 79 8.50 22.27 -4.44
C ILE A 79 8.91 20.87 -4.89
N HIS A 80 10.00 20.76 -5.65
CA HIS A 80 10.54 19.47 -6.11
C HIS A 80 10.92 18.57 -4.94
N LYS A 81 11.67 19.10 -3.97
CA LYS A 81 12.07 18.35 -2.77
C LYS A 81 10.87 17.83 -1.98
N GLU A 82 9.84 18.66 -1.77
CA GLU A 82 8.62 18.23 -1.10
C GLU A 82 7.87 17.15 -1.90
N ALA A 83 7.85 17.23 -3.23
CA ALA A 83 7.23 16.22 -4.07
C ALA A 83 7.99 14.89 -4.02
N GLU A 84 9.33 14.94 -4.03
CA GLU A 84 10.20 13.77 -3.86
C GLU A 84 9.99 13.11 -2.49
N GLU A 85 9.99 13.88 -1.40
CA GLU A 85 9.74 13.39 -0.04
C GLU A 85 8.37 12.70 0.07
N ARG A 86 7.32 13.31 -0.51
CA ARG A 86 5.97 12.73 -0.55
C ARG A 86 5.94 11.43 -1.35
N THR A 87 6.67 11.37 -2.46
CA THR A 87 6.75 10.20 -3.34
C THR A 87 7.48 9.07 -2.62
N LEU A 88 8.65 9.33 -2.03
CA LEU A 88 9.39 8.39 -1.20
C LEU A 88 8.53 7.85 -0.06
N LYS A 89 7.82 8.74 0.66
CA LYS A 89 6.93 8.36 1.75
C LYS A 89 5.80 7.45 1.29
N LEU A 90 5.14 7.76 0.17
CA LEU A 90 4.09 6.92 -0.41
C LEU A 90 4.62 5.51 -0.74
N TRP A 91 5.76 5.42 -1.40
CA TRP A 91 6.35 4.13 -1.77
C TRP A 91 6.83 3.34 -0.55
N ALA A 92 7.35 4.01 0.47
CA ALA A 92 7.71 3.39 1.74
C ALA A 92 6.49 2.80 2.45
N MET A 93 5.38 3.55 2.49
CA MET A 93 4.09 3.08 2.99
C MET A 93 3.59 1.84 2.24
N ILE A 94 3.65 1.87 0.90
CA ILE A 94 3.28 0.73 0.06
C ILE A 94 4.14 -0.50 0.39
N ALA A 95 5.47 -0.36 0.37
CA ALA A 95 6.38 -1.47 0.61
C ALA A 95 6.19 -2.10 2.01
N MET A 96 6.05 -1.25 3.03
CA MET A 96 5.83 -1.66 4.42
C MET A 96 4.48 -2.35 4.63
N THR A 97 3.47 -2.00 3.83
CA THR A 97 2.14 -2.62 3.91
C THR A 97 2.11 -3.94 3.15
N LEU A 98 2.62 -3.97 1.91
CA LEU A 98 2.49 -5.13 1.03
C LEU A 98 3.23 -6.38 1.53
N VAL A 99 4.22 -6.23 2.41
CA VAL A 99 4.86 -7.38 3.07
C VAL A 99 3.95 -8.15 4.03
N TYR A 100 2.74 -7.64 4.30
CA TYR A 100 1.68 -8.32 5.03
C TYR A 100 0.62 -8.96 4.12
N VAL A 101 0.63 -8.67 2.82
CA VAL A 101 -0.21 -9.34 1.83
C VAL A 101 0.49 -10.62 1.40
N LYS A 102 -0.04 -11.78 1.81
CA LYS A 102 0.53 -13.10 1.53
C LYS A 102 0.03 -13.67 0.21
N THR A 103 -1.22 -13.37 -0.14
CA THR A 103 -1.90 -13.91 -1.30
C THR A 103 -2.61 -12.77 -2.02
N ASN A 104 -2.36 -12.63 -3.32
CA ASN A 104 -3.04 -11.66 -4.16
C ASN A 104 -4.39 -12.25 -4.60
N THR A 105 -5.48 -11.66 -4.11
CA THR A 105 -6.84 -12.07 -4.45
C THR A 105 -7.55 -10.99 -5.26
N ASP A 106 -8.79 -11.22 -5.69
CA ASP A 106 -9.60 -10.20 -6.37
C ASP A 106 -10.31 -9.25 -5.39
N ALA A 107 -10.41 -9.61 -4.11
CA ALA A 107 -11.10 -8.82 -3.10
C ALA A 107 -10.26 -7.61 -2.67
N ASN A 108 -10.86 -6.41 -2.67
CA ASN A 108 -10.23 -5.24 -2.05
C ASN A 108 -10.22 -5.37 -0.51
N LEU A 109 -9.47 -4.49 0.16
CA LEU A 109 -9.29 -4.54 1.61
C LEU A 109 -10.63 -4.48 2.37
N ALA A 110 -11.53 -3.60 1.96
CA ALA A 110 -12.81 -3.37 2.64
C ALA A 110 -13.76 -4.55 2.45
N THR A 111 -13.85 -5.09 1.23
CA THR A 111 -14.62 -6.30 0.93
C THR A 111 -14.10 -7.47 1.76
N ALA A 112 -12.79 -7.75 1.71
CA ALA A 112 -12.19 -8.85 2.47
C ALA A 112 -12.40 -8.70 3.99
N ALA A 113 -12.34 -7.47 4.51
CA ALA A 113 -12.63 -7.17 5.91
C ALA A 113 -14.10 -7.44 6.29
N GLY A 114 -15.03 -7.12 5.39
CA GLY A 114 -16.47 -7.26 5.61
C GLY A 114 -17.00 -8.70 5.42
N THR A 115 -16.34 -9.50 4.57
CA THR A 115 -16.70 -10.90 4.29
C THR A 115 -16.93 -11.69 5.57
N ARG A 116 -17.99 -12.49 5.60
CA ARG A 116 -18.32 -13.34 6.74
C ARG A 116 -17.36 -14.53 6.85
N ALA A 117 -16.88 -14.75 8.06
CA ALA A 117 -16.21 -15.98 8.44
C ALA A 117 -17.25 -17.07 8.78
N ASP A 118 -16.77 -18.27 9.08
CA ASP A 118 -17.59 -19.46 9.37
C ASP A 118 -18.58 -19.26 10.54
N ASN A 119 -18.36 -18.25 11.39
CA ASN A 119 -19.22 -17.91 12.53
C ASN A 119 -20.27 -16.82 12.21
N ASP A 120 -20.54 -16.56 10.93
CA ASP A 120 -21.47 -15.53 10.41
C ASP A 120 -21.12 -14.08 10.82
N LYS A 121 -19.92 -13.85 11.35
CA LYS A 121 -19.38 -12.52 11.65
C LYS A 121 -18.38 -12.10 10.59
N SER A 122 -18.32 -10.80 10.28
CA SER A 122 -17.25 -10.24 9.45
C SER A 122 -15.87 -10.59 10.02
N ILE A 123 -14.91 -10.92 9.14
CA ILE A 123 -13.53 -11.28 9.54
C ILE A 123 -12.89 -10.16 10.39
N VAL A 124 -13.15 -8.91 10.01
CA VAL A 124 -12.78 -7.73 10.80
C VAL A 124 -14.07 -7.15 11.38
N SER A 125 -14.07 -6.79 12.67
CA SER A 125 -15.27 -6.19 13.28
C SER A 125 -15.52 -4.76 12.77
N PRO A 126 -16.80 -4.31 12.73
CA PRO A 126 -17.13 -2.95 12.28
C PRO A 126 -16.39 -1.86 13.05
N GLN A 127 -16.21 -2.03 14.36
CA GLN A 127 -15.48 -1.08 15.20
C GLN A 127 -13.99 -0.97 14.81
N ARG A 128 -13.32 -2.09 14.53
CA ARG A 128 -11.91 -2.07 14.12
C ARG A 128 -11.76 -1.48 12.71
N PHE A 129 -12.71 -1.75 11.83
CA PHE A 129 -12.73 -1.16 10.50
C PHE A 129 -13.00 0.35 10.54
N ALA A 130 -13.91 0.81 11.40
CA ALA A 130 -14.13 2.24 11.66
C ALA A 130 -12.88 2.92 12.23
N GLN A 131 -12.12 2.24 13.11
CA GLN A 131 -10.83 2.74 13.54
C GLN A 131 -9.86 2.88 12.35
N LEU A 132 -9.76 1.91 11.45
CA LEU A 132 -8.93 2.10 10.24
C LEU A 132 -9.33 3.37 9.46
N GLN A 133 -10.62 3.56 9.20
CA GLN A 133 -11.14 4.73 8.48
C GLN A 133 -10.84 6.06 9.19
N ALA A 134 -10.74 6.05 10.53
CA ALA A 134 -10.45 7.22 11.35
C ALA A 134 -8.95 7.51 11.51
N ALA A 135 -8.06 6.84 10.77
CA ALA A 135 -6.61 7.12 10.82
C ALA A 135 -6.33 8.55 10.32
N ARG A 136 -5.60 9.33 11.12
CA ARG A 136 -5.30 10.74 10.82
C ARG A 136 -3.89 10.94 10.31
N THR A 137 -2.98 10.05 10.65
CA THR A 137 -1.57 10.13 10.25
C THR A 137 -1.16 8.93 9.39
N PRO A 138 -0.12 9.07 8.55
CA PRO A 138 0.42 7.96 7.78
C PRO A 138 0.81 6.77 8.65
N ASP A 139 1.48 7.00 9.78
CA ASP A 139 1.90 5.93 10.69
C ASP A 139 0.71 5.22 11.33
N GLU A 140 -0.33 5.96 11.74
CA GLU A 140 -1.58 5.37 12.24
C GLU A 140 -2.25 4.47 11.20
N LEU A 141 -2.32 4.93 9.94
CA LEU A 141 -2.90 4.16 8.84
C LEU A 141 -2.15 2.84 8.68
N ILE A 142 -0.82 2.88 8.55
CA ILE A 142 0.00 1.69 8.29
C ILE A 142 -0.08 0.70 9.45
N MET A 143 -0.07 1.18 10.69
CA MET A 143 -0.25 0.31 11.87
C MET A 143 -1.61 -0.39 11.87
N ARG A 144 -2.69 0.33 11.52
CA ARG A 144 -4.05 -0.24 11.45
C ARG A 144 -4.20 -1.20 10.26
N LEU A 145 -3.63 -0.86 9.09
CA LEU A 145 -3.58 -1.74 7.91
C LEU A 145 -2.85 -3.04 8.24
N ARG A 146 -1.67 -2.98 8.87
CA ARG A 146 -0.92 -4.17 9.29
C ARG A 146 -1.76 -5.11 10.15
N ARG A 147 -2.46 -4.58 11.15
CA ARG A 147 -3.31 -5.38 12.04
C ARG A 147 -4.45 -6.03 11.28
N ILE A 148 -5.12 -5.29 10.40
CA ILE A 148 -6.21 -5.82 9.58
C ILE A 148 -5.71 -6.90 8.62
N LEU A 149 -4.61 -6.66 7.92
CA LEU A 149 -4.01 -7.65 7.01
C LEU A 149 -3.62 -8.93 7.74
N GLN A 150 -3.16 -8.85 8.98
CA GLN A 150 -2.91 -10.03 9.81
C GLN A 150 -4.20 -10.81 10.11
N GLN A 151 -5.32 -10.13 10.38
CA GLN A 151 -6.63 -10.79 10.58
C GLN A 151 -7.15 -11.44 9.30
N LEU A 152 -6.89 -10.82 8.15
CA LEU A 152 -7.23 -11.36 6.82
C LEU A 152 -6.28 -12.47 6.36
N ASN A 153 -5.33 -12.90 7.20
CA ASN A 153 -4.22 -13.78 6.82
C ASN A 153 -3.45 -13.30 5.57
N GLY A 154 -3.47 -12.00 5.29
CA GLY A 154 -2.84 -11.39 4.13
C GLY A 154 -3.51 -11.66 2.79
N GLN A 155 -4.79 -12.05 2.78
CA GLN A 155 -5.55 -12.35 1.55
C GLN A 155 -6.32 -11.12 1.05
N VAL A 156 -5.68 -10.33 0.19
CA VAL A 156 -6.29 -9.14 -0.43
C VAL A 156 -5.66 -8.87 -1.80
N SER A 157 -6.35 -8.11 -2.64
CA SER A 157 -5.82 -7.59 -3.89
C SER A 157 -4.69 -6.59 -3.65
N VAL A 158 -3.48 -6.94 -4.11
CA VAL A 158 -2.27 -6.12 -4.01
C VAL A 158 -2.50 -4.77 -4.67
N LEU A 159 -2.98 -4.76 -5.92
CA LEU A 159 -3.14 -3.52 -6.69
C LEU A 159 -4.29 -2.65 -6.17
N SER A 160 -5.36 -3.25 -5.64
CA SER A 160 -6.45 -2.47 -5.03
C SER A 160 -5.97 -1.81 -3.74
N LEU A 161 -5.24 -2.53 -2.89
CA LEU A 161 -4.67 -1.95 -1.66
C LEU A 161 -3.69 -0.80 -1.96
N VAL A 162 -2.89 -0.92 -3.02
CA VAL A 162 -1.99 0.17 -3.44
C VAL A 162 -2.78 1.41 -3.85
N LYS A 163 -3.87 1.25 -4.63
CA LYS A 163 -4.75 2.36 -5.01
C LYS A 163 -5.36 3.03 -3.77
N ASP A 164 -5.77 2.25 -2.77
CA ASP A 164 -6.30 2.77 -1.52
C ASP A 164 -5.27 3.63 -0.79
N ILE A 165 -4.02 3.17 -0.68
CA ILE A 165 -2.93 3.94 -0.04
C ILE A 165 -2.63 5.22 -0.83
N GLU A 166 -2.54 5.14 -2.16
CA GLU A 166 -2.34 6.31 -3.03
C GLU A 166 -3.45 7.34 -2.83
N GLN A 167 -4.70 6.87 -2.77
CA GLN A 167 -5.86 7.72 -2.58
C GLN A 167 -5.87 8.35 -1.19
N TRP A 168 -5.60 7.56 -0.14
CA TRP A 168 -5.50 8.08 1.22
C TRP A 168 -4.44 9.17 1.33
N MET A 169 -3.27 8.97 0.74
CA MET A 169 -2.19 9.96 0.79
C MET A 169 -2.56 11.26 0.04
N ARG A 170 -3.28 11.15 -1.08
CA ARG A 170 -3.82 12.28 -1.83
C ARG A 170 -4.83 13.07 -0.99
N GLU A 171 -5.76 12.37 -0.34
CA GLU A 171 -6.81 12.98 0.49
C GLU A 171 -6.25 13.60 1.77
N HIS A 172 -5.24 12.98 2.38
CA HIS A 172 -4.57 13.47 3.59
C HIS A 172 -3.90 14.84 3.38
N HIS A 173 -3.40 15.11 2.17
CA HIS A 173 -2.77 16.39 1.85
C HIS A 173 -3.74 17.45 1.31
N GLN A 174 -5.04 17.14 1.15
CA GLN A 174 -6.03 18.09 0.67
C GLN A 174 -6.68 18.85 1.82
N THR A 175 -6.57 20.18 1.81
CA THR A 175 -7.22 21.06 2.78
C THR A 175 -8.74 21.15 2.58
N ARG A 176 -9.25 20.83 1.39
CA ARG A 176 -10.69 20.87 1.07
C ARG A 176 -11.13 19.60 0.33
N PRO A 177 -12.17 18.89 0.79
CA PRO A 177 -12.61 17.66 0.14
C PRO A 177 -13.32 17.97 -1.19
N HIS A 178 -12.81 17.42 -2.30
CA HIS A 178 -13.30 17.76 -3.64
C HIS A 178 -14.52 16.94 -4.13
N ARG A 179 -15.06 15.99 -3.34
CA ARG A 179 -16.35 15.27 -3.54
C ARG A 179 -16.51 14.23 -2.43
N ALA A 180 -17.52 14.35 -1.57
CA ALA A 180 -17.68 13.49 -0.39
C ALA A 180 -17.85 11.99 -0.71
N ASN A 181 -18.57 11.66 -1.79
CA ASN A 181 -18.86 10.28 -2.20
C ASN A 181 -17.67 9.53 -2.86
N LYS A 182 -16.63 10.26 -3.27
CA LYS A 182 -15.41 9.68 -3.84
C LYS A 182 -14.31 9.48 -2.80
N ARG A 183 -14.58 9.78 -1.53
CA ARG A 183 -13.60 9.65 -0.46
C ARG A 183 -13.37 8.18 -0.12
N LEU A 184 -12.12 7.84 0.17
CA LEU A 184 -11.74 6.47 0.50
C LEU A 184 -12.54 5.89 1.67
N PRO A 185 -12.78 6.62 2.80
CA PRO A 185 -13.60 6.09 3.89
C PRO A 185 -15.04 5.72 3.47
N VAL A 186 -15.63 6.48 2.54
CA VAL A 186 -17.00 6.20 2.05
C VAL A 186 -17.03 4.95 1.17
N GLN A 187 -16.06 4.83 0.25
CA GLN A 187 -15.90 3.63 -0.59
C GLN A 187 -15.67 2.39 0.27
N TRP A 188 -14.74 2.48 1.23
CA TRP A 188 -14.48 1.43 2.20
C TRP A 188 -15.71 1.05 3.00
N ALA A 189 -16.48 2.02 3.51
CA ALA A 189 -17.72 1.71 4.24
C ALA A 189 -18.73 0.97 3.35
N MET A 190 -18.95 1.44 2.12
CA MET A 190 -19.86 0.79 1.16
C MET A 190 -19.45 -0.65 0.87
N ASP A 191 -18.19 -0.89 0.53
CA ASP A 191 -17.67 -2.22 0.17
C ASP A 191 -17.70 -3.18 1.36
N TYR A 192 -17.32 -2.69 2.55
CA TYR A 192 -17.34 -3.47 3.78
C TYR A 192 -18.76 -3.92 4.15
N TYR A 193 -19.71 -2.98 4.23
CA TYR A 193 -21.08 -3.31 4.64
C TYR A 193 -21.86 -4.06 3.57
N LYS A 194 -21.48 -3.93 2.28
CA LYS A 194 -22.02 -4.79 1.23
C LYS A 194 -21.55 -6.24 1.38
N ALA A 195 -20.30 -6.46 1.77
CA ALA A 195 -19.73 -7.80 1.97
C ALA A 195 -20.13 -8.45 3.31
N ALA A 196 -20.56 -7.66 4.29
CA ALA A 196 -21.01 -8.13 5.60
C ALA A 196 -22.49 -8.58 5.63
N LYS A 197 -23.23 -8.36 4.54
CA LYS A 197 -24.61 -8.84 4.35
C LYS A 197 -24.64 -10.28 3.88
#